data_AF-A0A2A2QEF6-F1
#
_entry.id   AF-A0A2A2QEF6-F1
#
_cell.length_a   1.000
_cell.length_b   1.000
_cell.length_c   1.000
_cell.angle_alpha   90.00
_cell.angle_beta   90.00
_cell.angle_gamma   90.00
#
_symmetry.space_group_name_H-M   'P 1'
#
loop_
_entity.id
_entity.type
_entity.pdbx_description
1 polymer ?
#
loop_
_entity_poly.entity_id
_entity_poly.type
_entity_poly.pdbx_seq_one_letter_code
_entity_poly.pdbx_strand_id
1 'polypeptide(L)'
;MIRARSLPLVFALALSLVGAQKSIAQDGKESGGSSLGDLFNKVKELKVPDSVTSLPTQLQELKESYLKTAETVDALRTEVGTLRSEVEALKNENARLQQAVGDKVAANDRSALLKPVELSADELATAWRTNKDKATTDYAGRYLKVVGIVEAFESASQDVIVILKTNTESRVHVSSAATRVSTSKCWRARDVS
;
A
#
# COMPACT_ATOMS: atom_id res chain seq x y z
N MET A 1 -25.41 8.21 10.08
CA MET A 1 -24.72 9.31 10.80
C MET A 1 -23.25 9.33 10.40
N ILE A 2 -22.87 10.03 9.33
CA ILE A 2 -21.46 10.34 9.03
C ILE A 2 -21.43 11.78 8.55
N ARG A 3 -20.84 12.65 9.36
CA ARG A 3 -20.72 14.10 9.14
C ARG A 3 -19.77 14.38 7.98
N ALA A 4 -20.28 15.02 6.93
CA ALA A 4 -19.45 15.74 5.97
C ALA A 4 -18.83 16.96 6.68
N ARG A 5 -17.50 17.03 6.74
CA ARG A 5 -16.78 18.24 7.16
C ARG A 5 -16.45 19.05 5.91
N SER A 6 -17.21 20.12 5.69
CA SER A 6 -16.90 21.21 4.78
C SER A 6 -15.73 22.04 5.35
N LEU A 7 -14.66 22.23 4.57
CA LEU A 7 -13.71 23.31 4.78
C LEU A 7 -14.19 24.56 4.02
N PRO A 8 -14.28 25.75 4.64
CA PRO A 8 -14.32 26.99 3.89
C PRO A 8 -12.89 27.51 3.69
N LEU A 9 -12.47 27.63 2.44
CA LEU A 9 -11.27 28.37 2.05
C LEU A 9 -11.61 29.87 2.15
N VAL A 10 -11.19 30.51 3.24
CA VAL A 10 -11.35 31.94 3.47
C VAL A 10 -10.29 32.68 2.66
N PHE A 11 -10.68 33.24 1.51
CA PHE A 11 -9.87 34.21 0.77
C PHE A 11 -10.38 35.61 1.14
N ALA A 12 -9.75 36.22 2.16
CA ALA A 12 -10.00 37.61 2.54
C ALA A 12 -8.94 38.49 1.89
N LEU A 13 -9.23 39.05 0.70
CA LEU A 13 -8.44 40.11 0.10
C LEU A 13 -9.05 41.45 0.54
N ALA A 14 -8.52 42.03 1.61
CA ALA A 14 -8.91 43.35 2.09
C ALA A 14 -8.17 44.44 1.29
N LEU A 15 -8.85 45.04 0.32
CA LEU A 15 -8.43 46.30 -0.31
C LEU A 15 -8.80 47.47 0.63
N SER A 16 -7.86 47.88 1.48
CA SER A 16 -8.00 49.12 2.26
C SER A 16 -7.59 50.32 1.41
N LEU A 17 -8.54 50.91 0.70
CA LEU A 17 -8.40 52.20 0.04
C LEU A 17 -8.79 53.31 1.04
N VAL A 18 -7.88 53.68 1.93
CA VAL A 18 -8.05 54.83 2.82
C VAL A 18 -7.57 56.08 2.07
N GLY A 19 -8.53 56.80 1.49
CA GLY A 19 -8.32 58.14 0.96
C GLY A 19 -8.08 59.13 2.09
N ALA A 20 -6.86 59.63 2.21
CA ALA A 20 -6.54 60.80 3.01
C ALA A 20 -7.00 62.05 2.24
N GLN A 21 -8.20 62.54 2.52
CA GLN A 21 -8.60 63.90 2.17
C GLN A 21 -7.90 64.88 3.11
N LYS A 22 -6.74 65.39 2.69
CA LYS A 22 -6.12 66.57 3.28
C LYS A 22 -6.75 67.81 2.63
N SER A 23 -7.65 68.46 3.35
CA SER A 23 -8.18 69.78 3.00
C SER A 23 -7.04 70.80 3.00
N ILE A 24 -6.65 71.23 1.82
CA ILE A 24 -5.80 72.42 1.64
C ILE A 24 -6.76 73.60 1.51
N ALA A 25 -6.85 74.39 2.58
CA ALA A 25 -7.35 75.75 2.51
C ALA A 25 -6.37 76.56 1.63
N GLN A 26 -6.87 77.11 0.53
CA GLN A 26 -6.09 78.02 -0.30
C GLN A 26 -6.76 79.39 -0.28
N ASP A 27 -6.03 80.29 0.36
CA ASP A 27 -6.27 81.71 0.52
C ASP A 27 -6.41 82.39 -0.86
N GLY A 28 -7.31 83.36 -0.94
CA GLY A 28 -7.65 84.03 -2.19
C GLY A 28 -6.53 84.98 -2.64
N LYS A 29 -6.07 84.82 -3.88
CA LYS A 29 -5.47 85.93 -4.63
C LYS A 29 -5.65 85.77 -6.14
N GLU A 30 -6.45 86.68 -6.66
CA GLU A 30 -6.38 87.36 -7.96
C GLU A 30 -6.38 86.58 -9.28
N SER A 31 -7.24 87.09 -10.15
CA SER A 31 -7.51 86.71 -11.53
C SER A 31 -6.29 86.87 -12.44
N GLY A 32 -5.82 85.77 -12.99
CA GLY A 32 -5.08 85.72 -14.25
C GLY A 32 -5.61 84.51 -15.02
N GLY A 33 -6.17 84.72 -16.21
CA GLY A 33 -6.81 83.67 -16.99
C GLY A 33 -5.85 82.49 -17.14
N SER A 34 -6.23 81.31 -16.60
CA SER A 34 -5.46 80.09 -16.78
C SER A 34 -5.39 79.80 -18.27
N SER A 35 -4.26 80.16 -18.86
CA SER A 35 -3.97 79.92 -20.26
C SER A 35 -4.02 78.42 -20.48
N LEU A 36 -4.48 77.98 -21.66
CA LEU A 36 -4.36 76.60 -22.11
C LEU A 36 -2.93 76.06 -21.92
N GLY A 37 -1.92 76.94 -22.01
CA GLY A 37 -0.52 76.62 -21.72
C GLY A 37 -0.26 76.20 -20.26
N ASP A 38 -0.91 76.83 -19.28
CA ASP A 38 -0.75 76.48 -17.86
C ASP A 38 -1.42 75.14 -17.55
N LEU A 39 -2.55 74.85 -18.19
CA LEU A 39 -3.19 73.54 -18.11
C LEU A 39 -2.31 72.44 -18.74
N PHE A 40 -1.72 72.73 -19.90
CA PHE A 40 -0.84 71.79 -20.60
C PHE A 40 0.44 71.50 -19.80
N ASN A 41 0.98 72.51 -19.13
CA ASN A 41 2.12 72.35 -18.21
C ASN A 41 1.72 71.53 -16.97
N LYS A 42 0.55 71.78 -16.36
CA LYS A 42 0.04 70.94 -15.26
C LYS A 42 -0.20 69.49 -15.65
N VAL A 43 -0.68 69.23 -16.87
CA VAL A 43 -0.86 67.86 -17.41
C VAL A 43 0.49 67.20 -17.71
N LYS A 44 1.49 67.95 -18.17
CA LYS A 44 2.87 67.45 -18.30
C LYS A 44 3.53 67.16 -16.96
N GLU A 45 3.22 67.96 -15.94
CA GLU A 45 3.73 67.80 -14.57
C GLU A 45 2.98 66.73 -13.76
N LEU A 46 1.80 66.29 -14.22
CA LEU A 46 1.13 65.07 -13.77
C LEU A 46 1.99 63.86 -14.17
N LYS A 47 3.09 63.66 -13.44
CA LYS A 47 3.84 62.41 -13.42
C LYS A 47 2.88 61.32 -12.96
N VAL A 48 2.55 60.43 -13.90
CA VAL A 48 1.89 59.18 -13.59
C VAL A 48 2.75 58.50 -12.50
N PRO A 49 2.20 58.22 -11.31
CA PRO A 49 2.97 57.64 -10.22
C PRO A 49 3.64 56.34 -10.70
N ASP A 50 4.85 56.06 -10.22
CA ASP A 50 5.58 54.84 -10.58
C ASP A 50 4.80 53.56 -10.23
N SER A 51 3.85 53.65 -9.29
CA SER A 51 2.89 52.60 -8.97
C SER A 51 1.97 52.24 -10.13
N VAL A 52 1.63 53.18 -11.01
CA VAL A 52 0.75 52.95 -12.16
C VAL A 52 1.55 52.47 -13.38
N THR A 53 2.82 52.87 -13.50
CA THR A 53 3.71 52.39 -14.58
C THR A 53 4.21 50.96 -14.34
N SER A 54 4.22 50.48 -13.09
CA SER A 54 4.58 49.11 -12.71
C SER A 54 3.42 48.11 -12.72
N LEU A 55 2.16 48.59 -12.73
CA LEU A 55 0.95 47.73 -12.82
C LEU A 55 0.95 46.76 -14.00
N PRO A 56 1.36 47.14 -15.23
CA PRO A 56 1.40 46.20 -16.36
C PRO A 56 2.32 45.00 -16.11
N THR A 57 3.51 45.25 -15.52
CA THR A 57 4.47 44.21 -15.18
C THR A 57 3.92 43.30 -14.10
N GLN A 58 3.34 43.85 -13.03
CA GLN A 58 2.71 43.07 -11.97
C GLN A 58 1.53 42.23 -12.48
N LEU A 59 0.73 42.76 -13.41
CA LEU A 59 -0.37 42.04 -14.04
C LEU A 59 0.15 40.87 -14.89
N GLN A 60 1.27 41.07 -15.59
CA GLN A 60 1.91 40.04 -16.38
C GLN A 60 2.50 38.92 -15.50
N GLU A 61 3.23 39.26 -14.44
CA GLU A 61 3.74 38.30 -13.45
C GLU A 61 2.60 37.51 -12.81
N LEU A 62 1.50 38.18 -12.45
CA LEU A 62 0.32 37.52 -11.88
C LEU A 62 -0.32 36.55 -12.88
N LYS A 63 -0.40 36.94 -14.16
CA LYS A 63 -0.94 36.08 -15.22
C LYS A 63 -0.08 34.84 -15.42
N GLU A 64 1.24 34.99 -15.44
CA GLU A 64 2.18 33.87 -15.55
C GLU A 64 2.09 32.93 -14.35
N SER A 65 2.00 33.49 -13.14
CA SER A 65 1.80 32.72 -11.89
C SER A 65 0.48 31.95 -11.90
N TYR A 66 -0.59 32.57 -12.39
CA TYR A 66 -1.90 31.92 -12.54
C TYR A 66 -1.84 30.75 -13.53
N LEU A 67 -1.23 30.95 -14.70
CA LEU A 67 -1.07 29.89 -15.71
C LEU A 67 -0.28 28.71 -15.17
N LYS A 68 0.85 28.97 -14.49
CA LYS A 68 1.65 27.92 -13.85
C LYS A 68 0.87 27.15 -12.77
N THR A 69 0.04 27.84 -12.01
CA THR A 69 -0.83 27.21 -11.01
C THR A 69 -1.88 26.34 -11.69
N ALA A 70 -2.48 26.81 -12.78
CA ALA A 70 -3.45 26.04 -13.55
C ALA A 70 -2.83 24.75 -14.12
N GLU A 71 -1.63 24.85 -14.72
CA GLU A 71 -0.87 23.69 -15.21
C GLU A 71 -0.58 22.68 -14.08
N THR A 72 -0.19 23.17 -12.90
CA THR A 72 0.08 22.32 -11.73
C THR A 72 -1.19 21.60 -11.26
N VAL A 73 -2.33 22.29 -11.25
CA VAL A 73 -3.62 21.69 -10.87
C VAL A 73 -4.06 20.62 -11.87
N ASP A 74 -3.86 20.84 -13.17
CA ASP A 74 -4.19 19.85 -14.20
C ASP A 74 -3.28 18.61 -14.13
N ALA A 75 -1.99 18.80 -13.85
CA ALA A 75 -1.06 17.70 -13.60
C ALA A 75 -1.49 16.87 -12.39
N LEU A 76 -1.80 17.52 -11.26
CA LEU A 76 -2.29 16.85 -10.05
C LEU A 76 -3.61 16.11 -10.28
N ARG A 77 -4.53 16.70 -11.06
CA ARG A 77 -5.80 16.07 -11.42
C ARG A 77 -5.58 14.76 -12.19
N THR A 78 -4.62 14.78 -13.11
CA THR A 78 -4.24 13.60 -13.89
C THR A 78 -3.63 12.52 -12.99
N GLU A 79 -2.70 12.89 -12.13
CA GLU A 79 -2.05 11.97 -11.18
C GLU A 79 -3.06 11.31 -10.23
N VAL A 80 -3.99 12.10 -9.67
CA VAL A 80 -5.07 11.57 -8.83
C VAL A 80 -5.96 10.58 -9.60
N GLY A 81 -6.19 10.83 -10.90
CA GLY A 81 -6.92 9.89 -11.77
C GLY A 81 -6.20 8.55 -11.93
N THR A 82 -4.88 8.61 -12.16
CA THR A 82 -4.02 7.41 -12.24
C THR A 82 -4.02 6.64 -10.93
N LEU A 83 -3.76 7.31 -9.80
CA LEU A 83 -3.73 6.68 -8.47
C LEU A 83 -5.05 6.01 -8.11
N ARG A 84 -6.20 6.62 -8.45
CA ARG A 84 -7.51 5.98 -8.25
C ARG A 84 -7.64 4.69 -9.05
N SER A 85 -7.17 4.68 -10.29
CA SER A 85 -7.22 3.50 -11.16
C SER A 85 -6.33 2.38 -10.63
N GLU A 86 -5.13 2.71 -10.15
CA GLU A 86 -4.20 1.76 -9.53
C GLU A 86 -4.77 1.16 -8.24
N VAL A 87 -5.40 1.98 -7.39
CA VAL A 87 -6.05 1.50 -6.16
C VAL A 87 -7.16 0.51 -6.46
N GLU A 88 -8.00 0.76 -7.48
CA GLU A 88 -9.04 -0.19 -7.87
C GLU A 88 -8.46 -1.49 -8.45
N ALA A 89 -7.38 -1.42 -9.24
CA ALA A 89 -6.68 -2.61 -9.73
C ALA A 89 -6.12 -3.45 -8.57
N LEU A 90 -5.49 -2.81 -7.57
CA LEU A 90 -4.95 -3.48 -6.39
C LEU A 90 -6.04 -4.12 -5.53
N LYS A 91 -7.18 -3.47 -5.36
CA LYS A 91 -8.33 -4.06 -4.65
C LYS A 91 -8.82 -5.33 -5.33
N ASN A 92 -8.95 -5.29 -6.66
CA ASN A 92 -9.40 -6.44 -7.44
C ASN A 92 -8.40 -7.60 -7.35
N GLU A 93 -7.10 -7.32 -7.42
CA GLU A 93 -6.08 -8.36 -7.27
C GLU A 93 -6.07 -8.96 -5.86
N ASN A 94 -6.23 -8.14 -4.82
CA ASN A 94 -6.32 -8.62 -3.45
C ASN A 94 -7.56 -9.51 -3.26
N ALA A 95 -8.72 -9.15 -3.80
CA ALA A 95 -9.92 -9.98 -3.78
C ALA A 95 -9.68 -11.34 -4.48
N ARG A 96 -9.02 -11.32 -5.64
CA ARG A 96 -8.63 -12.54 -6.37
C ARG A 96 -7.69 -13.43 -5.56
N LEU A 97 -6.69 -12.84 -4.91
CA LEU A 97 -5.75 -13.57 -4.05
C LEU A 97 -6.43 -14.15 -2.82
N GLN A 98 -7.33 -13.41 -2.18
CA GLN A 98 -8.11 -13.92 -1.05
C GLN A 98 -8.97 -15.11 -1.45
N GLN A 99 -9.61 -15.04 -2.62
CA GLN A 99 -10.37 -16.17 -3.16
C GLN A 99 -9.46 -17.36 -3.44
N ALA A 100 -8.34 -17.16 -4.13
CA ALA A 100 -7.39 -18.23 -4.43
C ALA A 100 -6.81 -18.89 -3.16
N VAL A 101 -6.56 -18.11 -2.11
CA VAL A 101 -6.15 -18.63 -0.81
C VAL A 101 -7.29 -19.40 -0.14
N GLY A 102 -8.50 -18.85 -0.14
CA GLY A 102 -9.70 -19.52 0.37
C GLY A 102 -9.94 -20.87 -0.30
N ASP A 103 -9.88 -20.91 -1.62
CA ASP A 103 -10.05 -22.13 -2.42
C ASP A 103 -8.96 -23.15 -2.11
N LYS A 104 -7.69 -22.73 -1.97
CA LYS A 104 -6.60 -23.63 -1.56
C LYS A 104 -6.77 -24.16 -0.15
N VAL A 105 -7.26 -23.34 0.78
CA VAL A 105 -7.49 -23.75 2.17
C VAL A 105 -8.70 -24.71 2.26
N ALA A 106 -9.73 -24.47 1.45
CA ALA A 106 -10.89 -25.35 1.33
C ALA A 106 -10.52 -26.67 0.65
N ALA A 107 -9.78 -26.63 -0.46
CA ALA A 107 -9.31 -27.81 -1.19
C ALA A 107 -8.37 -28.67 -0.35
N ASN A 108 -7.51 -28.04 0.45
CA ASN A 108 -6.62 -28.75 1.36
C ASN A 108 -7.25 -29.08 2.71
N ASP A 109 -8.56 -28.85 2.86
CA ASP A 109 -9.37 -29.10 4.05
C ASP A 109 -8.57 -28.87 5.34
N ARG A 110 -8.45 -27.61 5.77
CA ARG A 110 -7.65 -27.19 6.94
C ARG A 110 -7.83 -28.12 8.17
N SER A 111 -9.00 -28.75 8.30
CA SER A 111 -9.30 -29.75 9.33
C SER A 111 -8.52 -31.07 9.17
N ALA A 112 -8.28 -31.53 7.93
CA ALA A 112 -7.43 -32.65 7.57
C ALA A 112 -5.92 -32.34 7.69
N LEU A 113 -5.52 -31.07 7.54
CA LEU A 113 -4.13 -30.65 7.78
C LEU A 113 -3.77 -30.55 9.27
N LEU A 114 -4.75 -30.28 10.13
CA LEU A 114 -4.51 -30.06 11.57
C LEU A 114 -4.72 -31.32 12.41
N LYS A 115 -5.49 -32.29 11.93
CA LYS A 115 -5.65 -33.57 12.62
C LYS A 115 -4.59 -34.55 12.11
N PRO A 116 -3.68 -35.04 12.97
CA PRO A 116 -2.74 -36.04 12.55
C PRO A 116 -3.50 -37.30 12.13
N VAL A 117 -3.11 -37.88 10.99
CA VAL A 117 -3.64 -39.18 10.57
C VAL A 117 -3.03 -40.21 11.51
N GLU A 118 -3.88 -40.84 12.32
CA GLU A 118 -3.46 -41.90 13.23
C GLU A 118 -3.34 -43.22 12.45
N LEU A 119 -2.15 -43.82 12.47
CA LEU A 119 -1.84 -45.08 11.79
C LEU A 119 -1.05 -45.97 12.74
N SER A 120 -1.30 -47.26 12.71
CA SER A 120 -0.40 -48.23 13.32
C SER A 120 0.87 -48.40 12.49
N ALA A 121 1.95 -48.84 13.13
CA ALA A 121 3.19 -49.18 12.42
C ALA A 121 2.96 -50.26 11.34
N ASP A 122 2.07 -51.22 11.59
CA ASP A 122 1.70 -52.28 10.66
C ASP A 122 0.96 -51.73 9.42
N GLU A 123 0.01 -50.82 9.60
CA GLU A 123 -0.73 -50.18 8.50
C GLU A 123 0.19 -49.34 7.63
N LEU A 124 1.08 -48.56 8.26
CA LEU A 124 2.04 -47.75 7.53
C LEU A 124 2.99 -48.65 6.73
N ALA A 125 3.55 -49.70 7.33
CA ALA A 125 4.42 -50.64 6.63
C ALA A 125 3.69 -51.34 5.46
N THR A 126 2.45 -51.77 5.68
CA THR A 126 1.63 -52.43 4.66
C THR A 126 1.32 -51.49 3.49
N ALA A 127 0.99 -50.23 3.75
CA ALA A 127 0.74 -49.24 2.71
C ALA A 127 1.98 -49.01 1.83
N TRP A 128 3.15 -48.86 2.44
CA TRP A 128 4.42 -48.65 1.72
C TRP A 128 4.86 -49.89 0.92
N ARG A 129 4.60 -51.11 1.41
CA ARG A 129 4.87 -52.34 0.67
C ARG A 129 3.93 -52.54 -0.51
N THR A 130 2.64 -52.28 -0.29
CA THR A 130 1.60 -52.58 -1.28
C THR A 130 1.69 -51.63 -2.47
N ASN A 131 1.84 -50.33 -2.22
CA ASN A 131 2.00 -49.35 -3.27
C ASN A 131 2.71 -48.09 -2.74
N LYS A 132 4.02 -48.03 -3.01
CA LYS A 132 4.89 -46.94 -2.59
C LYS A 132 4.48 -45.57 -3.13
N ASP A 133 4.08 -45.49 -4.39
CA ASP A 133 3.73 -44.22 -5.04
C ASP A 133 2.42 -43.68 -4.49
N LYS A 134 1.46 -44.57 -4.24
CA LYS A 134 0.20 -44.24 -3.58
C LYS A 134 0.42 -43.83 -2.14
N ALA A 135 1.20 -44.58 -1.34
CA ALA A 135 1.52 -44.20 0.04
C ALA A 135 2.27 -42.86 0.12
N THR A 136 3.18 -42.60 -0.83
CA THR A 136 3.87 -41.30 -0.92
C THR A 136 2.88 -40.19 -1.18
N THR A 137 1.93 -40.38 -2.11
CA THR A 137 0.91 -39.38 -2.45
C THR A 137 -0.09 -39.17 -1.31
N ASP A 138 -0.54 -40.25 -0.67
CA ASP A 138 -1.55 -40.24 0.39
C ASP A 138 -1.03 -39.57 1.68
N TYR A 139 0.27 -39.69 1.96
CA TYR A 139 0.88 -39.18 3.19
C TYR A 139 1.79 -37.95 2.99
N ALA A 140 2.10 -37.55 1.77
CA ALA A 140 2.90 -36.36 1.50
C ALA A 140 2.27 -35.09 2.11
N GLY A 141 3.07 -34.32 2.83
CA GLY A 141 2.65 -33.05 3.43
C GLY A 141 1.65 -33.17 4.58
N ARG A 142 1.35 -34.39 5.05
CA ARG A 142 0.44 -34.62 6.19
C ARG A 142 1.19 -34.87 7.48
N TYR A 143 0.60 -34.47 8.60
CA TYR A 143 1.06 -34.90 9.92
C TYR A 143 0.56 -36.31 10.19
N LEU A 144 1.48 -37.25 10.44
CA LEU A 144 1.15 -38.61 10.80
C LEU A 144 1.41 -38.82 12.29
N LYS A 145 0.48 -39.47 12.98
CA LYS A 145 0.68 -40.01 14.32
C LYS A 145 0.79 -41.52 14.19
N VAL A 146 2.02 -42.02 14.26
CA VAL A 146 2.28 -43.46 14.13
C VAL A 146 2.33 -44.10 15.52
N VAL A 147 1.50 -45.11 15.75
CA VAL A 147 1.41 -45.86 17.01
C VAL A 147 2.02 -47.25 16.80
N GLY A 148 2.98 -47.64 17.65
CA GLY A 148 3.65 -48.93 17.55
C GLY A 148 4.58 -49.21 18.72
N ILE A 149 5.12 -50.43 18.76
CA ILE A 149 6.14 -50.83 19.74
C ILE A 149 7.49 -50.36 19.21
N VAL A 150 8.24 -49.61 20.03
CA VAL A 150 9.58 -49.17 19.65
C VAL A 150 10.56 -50.33 19.80
N GLU A 151 11.30 -50.64 18.72
CA GLU A 151 12.37 -51.63 18.69
C GLU A 151 13.72 -50.99 19.03
N ALA A 152 13.99 -49.81 18.46
CA ALA A 152 15.24 -49.10 18.65
C ALA A 152 15.10 -47.59 18.42
N PHE A 153 16.06 -46.84 18.95
CA PHE A 153 16.25 -45.43 18.70
C PHE A 153 17.65 -45.22 18.13
N GLU A 154 17.74 -44.48 17.03
CA GLU A 154 19.01 -44.04 16.47
C GLU A 154 19.03 -42.51 16.43
N SER A 155 20.12 -41.91 16.93
CA SER A 155 20.33 -40.48 16.85
C SER A 155 21.42 -40.18 15.82
N ALA A 156 21.06 -39.46 14.76
CA ALA A 156 22.00 -38.80 13.88
C ALA A 156 22.14 -37.32 14.29
N SER A 157 23.14 -36.62 13.76
CA SER A 157 23.50 -35.25 14.17
C SER A 157 22.35 -34.23 14.05
N GLN A 158 21.32 -34.49 13.25
CA GLN A 158 20.17 -33.60 13.02
C GLN A 158 18.81 -34.33 13.05
N ASP A 159 18.81 -35.66 13.20
CA ASP A 159 17.64 -36.50 13.03
C ASP A 159 17.52 -37.50 14.18
N VAL A 160 16.32 -37.66 14.72
CA VAL A 160 15.97 -38.80 15.58
C VAL A 160 15.20 -39.78 14.72
N ILE A 161 15.73 -41.01 14.63
CA ILE A 161 15.10 -42.12 13.93
C ILE A 161 14.50 -43.04 14.99
N VAL A 162 13.19 -43.21 14.93
CA VAL A 162 12.47 -44.21 15.73
C VAL A 162 12.22 -45.43 14.85
N ILE A 163 12.68 -46.59 15.29
CA ILE A 163 12.46 -47.87 14.60
C ILE A 163 11.31 -48.56 15.31
N LEU A 164 10.19 -48.74 14.61
CA LEU A 164 9.02 -49.42 15.13
C LEU A 164 9.00 -50.88 14.67
N LYS A 165 8.72 -51.77 15.63
CA LYS A 165 8.49 -53.19 15.36
C LYS A 165 7.14 -53.36 14.67
N THR A 166 7.13 -54.12 13.58
CA THR A 166 5.90 -54.55 12.92
C THR A 166 5.74 -56.07 13.05
N ASN A 167 4.52 -56.58 12.90
CA ASN A 167 4.21 -58.01 13.01
C ASN A 167 4.70 -58.82 11.80
N THR A 168 4.86 -58.14 10.66
CA THR A 168 5.65 -58.60 9.52
C THR A 168 7.12 -58.30 9.81
N GLU A 169 8.09 -59.16 9.49
CA GLU A 169 9.52 -59.00 9.81
C GLU A 169 10.17 -57.75 9.18
N SER A 170 9.76 -56.58 9.62
CA SER A 170 9.84 -55.37 8.83
C SER A 170 9.93 -54.18 9.76
N ARG A 171 10.73 -53.20 9.33
CA ARG A 171 11.08 -52.07 10.16
C ARG A 171 10.57 -50.79 9.54
N VAL A 172 9.89 -49.99 10.34
CA VAL A 172 9.48 -48.65 9.94
C VAL A 172 10.44 -47.65 10.57
N HIS A 173 11.23 -46.99 9.74
CA HIS A 173 12.07 -45.88 10.16
C HIS A 173 11.27 -44.58 10.10
N VAL A 174 11.11 -43.90 11.24
CA VAL A 174 10.47 -42.59 11.31
C VAL A 174 11.53 -41.55 11.68
N SER A 175 11.95 -40.70 10.73
CA SER A 175 12.92 -39.63 10.97
C SER A 175 12.26 -38.25 11.11
N SER A 176 12.63 -37.51 12.16
CA SER A 176 12.38 -36.06 12.26
C SER A 176 13.51 -35.28 11.58
N ALA A 177 13.32 -34.84 10.33
CA ALA A 177 14.27 -33.93 9.70
C ALA A 177 14.19 -32.55 10.38
N ALA A 178 15.05 -32.29 11.37
CA ALA A 178 15.10 -31.00 12.05
C ALA A 178 16.14 -30.11 11.37
N THR A 179 15.78 -29.45 10.26
CA THR A 179 16.62 -28.36 9.76
C THR A 179 15.79 -27.23 9.17
N ARG A 180 15.86 -26.10 9.89
CA ARG A 180 15.39 -24.73 9.63
C ARG A 180 13.95 -24.38 10.02
N VAL A 181 13.90 -23.31 10.80
CA VAL A 181 12.76 -22.50 11.21
C VAL A 181 11.85 -22.22 10.02
N SER A 182 10.85 -23.07 9.82
CA SER A 182 9.57 -22.74 9.21
C SER A 182 8.61 -23.88 9.54
N THR A 183 7.44 -23.53 10.04
CA THR A 183 6.38 -24.43 10.51
C THR A 183 5.92 -25.39 9.41
N SER A 184 6.55 -26.56 9.28
CA SER A 184 6.03 -27.75 8.56
C SER A 184 7.00 -28.92 8.76
N LYS A 185 6.74 -29.81 9.73
CA LYS A 185 7.57 -31.00 9.94
C LYS A 185 7.14 -32.09 8.96
N CYS A 186 7.93 -32.32 7.91
CA CYS A 186 7.75 -33.42 6.97
C CYS A 186 8.55 -34.65 7.48
N TRP A 187 7.85 -35.75 7.73
CA TRP A 187 8.44 -37.02 8.18
C TRP A 187 8.70 -37.91 6.97
N ARG A 188 9.89 -38.54 6.89
CA ARG A 188 10.27 -39.41 5.76
C ARG A 188 10.46 -40.84 6.27
N ALA A 189 9.58 -41.74 5.84
CA ALA A 189 9.76 -43.19 6.04
C ALA A 189 10.58 -43.78 4.91
N ARG A 190 11.52 -44.68 5.22
CA ARG A 190 12.34 -45.41 4.25
C ARG A 190 12.31 -46.90 4.61
N ASP A 191 12.02 -47.75 3.63
CA ASP A 191 12.08 -49.20 3.74
C ASP A 191 13.52 -49.65 3.48
N VAL A 192 14.06 -50.53 4.32
CA VAL A 192 15.38 -51.15 4.16
C VAL A 192 15.18 -52.65 4.26
N SER A 193 15.38 -53.33 3.13
CA SER A 193 15.37 -54.79 2.98
C SER A 193 16.56 -55.45 3.64
#